data_AF-A0A3R9L0K3-F1
#
_entry.id   AF-A0A3R9L0K3-F1
#
_cell.length_a   1.000
_cell.length_b   1.000
_cell.length_c   1.000
_cell.angle_alpha   90.00
_cell.angle_beta   90.00
_cell.angle_gamma   90.00
#
_symmetry.space_group_name_H-M   'P 1'
#
loop_
_entity.id
_entity.type
_entity.pdbx_description
1 polymer ?
#
loop_
_entity_poly.entity_id
_entity_poly.type
_entity_poly.pdbx_seq_one_letter_code
_entity_poly.pdbx_strand_id
1 'polypeptide(L)' 'MASKVLIKNPKNGRQAWFSLPLYFGKLSVIGLSGSYDEQIEIVDYEGTSFIGYGLFSVADLEQLNRQVEG' A
#
# COMPACT_ATOMS: atom_id res chain seq x y z
N MET A 1 -16.24 -5.63 -5.55
CA MET A 1 -15.84 -4.75 -4.43
C MET A 1 -14.45 -4.20 -4.75
N ALA A 2 -14.19 -2.92 -4.51
CA ALA A 2 -12.84 -2.38 -4.71
C ALA A 2 -11.94 -2.86 -3.58
N SER A 3 -10.83 -3.53 -3.91
CA SER A 3 -9.87 -4.01 -2.91
C SER A 3 -9.22 -2.84 -2.17
N LYS A 4 -8.97 -3.01 -0.87
CA LYS A 4 -8.30 -2.03 -0.04
C LYS A 4 -7.17 -2.67 0.77
N VAL A 5 -6.13 -1.89 1.01
CA VAL A 5 -4.99 -2.23 1.87
C VAL A 5 -4.88 -1.24 3.00
N LEU A 6 -4.69 -1.71 4.23
CA LEU A 6 -4.28 -0.87 5.34
C LEU A 6 -2.76 -0.78 5.31
N ILE A 7 -2.24 0.41 4.99
CA ILE A 7 -0.81 0.65 4.89
C ILE A 7 -0.37 1.49 6.07
N LYS A 8 0.68 1.04 6.74
CA LYS A 8 1.38 1.74 7.82
C LYS A 8 2.74 2.23 7.34
N ASN A 9 3.09 3.45 7.73
CA ASN A 9 4.43 3.99 7.59
C ASN A 9 5.29 3.48 8.76
N PRO A 10 6.29 2.61 8.53
CA PRO A 10 7.09 2.04 9.61
C PRO A 10 7.94 3.08 10.34
N LYS A 11 8.21 4.25 9.74
CA LYS A 11 9.06 5.30 10.33
C LYS A 11 8.35 6.11 11.42
N ASN A 12 7.03 6.28 11.31
CA ASN A 12 6.26 7.14 12.22
C ASN A 12 4.99 6.48 12.78
N GLY A 13 4.68 5.25 12.37
CA GLY A 13 3.54 4.47 12.83
C GLY A 13 2.17 4.92 12.29
N ARG A 14 2.09 5.97 11.47
CA ARG A 14 0.83 6.44 10.87
C ARG A 14 0.33 5.42 9.85
N GLN A 15 -0.96 5.15 9.84
CA GLN A 15 -1.58 4.19 8.93
C GLN A 15 -2.92 4.68 8.38
N ALA A 16 -3.28 4.22 7.18
CA ALA A 16 -4.55 4.55 6.54
C ALA A 16 -4.96 3.46 5.54
N TRP A 17 -6.26 3.35 5.30
CA TRP A 17 -6.82 2.48 4.27
C TRP A 17 -6.70 3.14 2.89
N PHE A 18 -6.28 2.36 1.89
CA PHE A 18 -6.13 2.80 0.51
C PHE A 18 -6.83 1.83 -0.43
N SER A 19 -7.61 2.36 -1.37
CA SER A 19 -8.18 1.58 -2.47
C SER A 19 -7.12 1.27 -3.52
N LEU A 20 -7.22 0.07 -4.10
CA LEU A 20 -6.41 -0.39 -5.23
C LEU A 20 -7.18 -0.21 -6.55
N PRO A 21 -6.50 0.13 -7.67
CA PRO A 21 -5.07 0.48 -7.73
C PRO A 21 -4.77 1.81 -7.02
N LEU A 22 -3.66 1.83 -6.29
CA LEU A 22 -3.23 2.94 -5.45
C LEU A 22 -2.32 3.89 -6.22
N TYR A 23 -2.74 5.15 -6.36
CA TYR A 23 -1.83 6.24 -6.73
C TYR A 23 -0.92 6.61 -5.55
N PHE A 24 0.40 6.41 -5.69
CA PHE A 24 1.35 6.53 -4.58
C PHE A 24 1.46 7.92 -3.96
N GLY A 25 1.10 8.99 -4.68
CA GLY A 25 1.01 10.34 -4.09
C GLY A 25 0.03 10.43 -2.91
N LYS A 26 -0.93 9.51 -2.79
CA LYS A 26 -1.85 9.43 -1.64
C LYS A 26 -1.16 8.98 -0.35
N LEU A 27 0.02 8.36 -0.42
CA LEU A 27 0.78 7.94 0.77
C LEU A 27 1.26 9.13 1.62
N SER A 28 1.20 10.35 1.08
CA SER A 28 1.42 11.60 1.82
C SER A 28 0.52 11.74 3.06
N VAL A 29 -0.67 11.14 3.07
CA VAL A 29 -1.57 11.15 4.23
C VAL A 29 -0.97 10.44 5.47
N ILE A 30 -0.06 9.48 5.24
CA ILE A 30 0.70 8.78 6.30
C ILE A 30 2.17 9.27 6.39
N GLY A 31 2.49 10.38 5.72
CA GLY A 31 3.81 11.01 5.78
C GLY A 31 4.89 10.31 4.96
N LEU A 32 4.52 9.64 3.87
CA LEU A 32 5.46 9.14 2.86
C LEU A 32 5.35 9.99 1.60
N SER A 33 6.44 10.13 0.87
CA SER A 33 6.43 10.85 -0.41
C SER A 33 5.79 10.05 -1.55
N GLY A 34 5.75 8.71 -1.42
CA GLY A 34 5.40 7.79 -2.49
C GLY A 34 6.59 7.44 -3.39
N SER A 35 7.81 7.69 -2.92
CA SER A 35 9.04 7.28 -3.62
C SER A 35 9.16 5.77 -3.60
N TYR A 36 9.63 5.19 -4.70
CA TYR A 36 9.83 3.75 -4.86
C TYR A 36 10.78 3.14 -3.82
N ASP A 37 11.73 3.93 -3.30
CA ASP A 37 12.70 3.51 -2.29
C ASP A 37 12.12 3.55 -0.85
N GLU A 38 10.92 4.09 -0.65
CA GLU A 38 10.29 4.11 0.67
C GLU A 38 9.75 2.73 1.05
N GLN A 39 9.87 2.41 2.33
CA GLN A 39 9.25 1.21 2.90
C GLN A 39 7.87 1.52 3.47
N ILE A 40 6.98 0.57 3.28
CA ILE A 40 5.63 0.53 3.83
C ILE A 40 5.40 -0.81 4.52
N GLU A 41 4.43 -0.86 5.42
CA GLU A 41 3.98 -2.09 6.05
C GLU A 41 2.52 -2.33 5.68
N ILE A 42 2.21 -3.46 5.04
CA ILE A 42 0.82 -3.89 4.81
C ILE A 42 0.38 -4.64 6.07
N VAL A 43 -0.58 -4.07 6.78
CA VAL A 43 -1.05 -4.61 8.07
C VAL A 43 -2.41 -5.29 7.98
N ASP A 44 -3.22 -4.94 6.98
CA ASP A 44 -4.56 -5.52 6.78
C ASP A 44 -5.01 -5.38 5.31
N TYR A 45 -5.98 -6.18 4.89
CA TYR A 45 -6.49 -6.23 3.51
C TYR A 45 -7.98 -6.59 3.43
N GLU A 46 -8.71 -5.87 2.58
CA GLU A 46 -10.08 -6.18 2.20
C GLU A 46 -10.16 -6.42 0.69
N GLY A 47 -10.58 -7.62 0.25
CA GLY A 47 -10.74 -7.92 -1.18
C GLY A 47 -10.50 -9.39 -1.51
N THR A 48 -10.40 -9.69 -2.81
CA THR A 48 -10.25 -11.07 -3.32
C THR A 48 -8.83 -11.47 -3.68
N SER A 49 -7.92 -10.51 -3.88
CA SER A 49 -6.57 -10.75 -4.39
C SER A 49 -5.51 -10.19 -3.43
N PHE A 50 -4.98 -11.04 -2.55
CA PHE A 50 -4.06 -10.66 -1.48
C PHE A 50 -2.62 -11.11 -1.79
N ILE A 51 -1.63 -10.24 -1.52
CA ILE A 51 -0.21 -10.51 -1.81
C ILE A 51 0.61 -10.82 -0.55
N GLY A 52 0.19 -10.38 0.64
CA GLY A 52 0.92 -10.63 1.89
C GLY A 52 0.83 -9.49 2.89
N TYR A 53 1.13 -9.82 4.16
CA TYR A 53 1.31 -8.85 5.25
C TYR A 53 2.80 -8.69 5.54
N GLY A 54 3.21 -7.51 5.99
CA GLY A 54 4.60 -7.23 6.39
C GLY A 54 5.21 -6.03 5.67
N LEU A 55 6.54 -5.95 5.70
CA LEU A 55 7.32 -4.86 5.14
C LEU A 55 7.53 -5.05 3.63
N PHE A 56 7.23 -4.00 2.88
CA PHE A 56 7.37 -3.92 1.43
C PHE A 56 8.04 -2.60 1.05
N SER A 57 8.62 -2.55 -0.14
CA SER A 57 8.92 -1.27 -0.79
C SER A 57 7.67 -0.71 -1.49
N VAL A 58 7.65 0.59 -1.77
CA VAL A 58 6.61 1.18 -2.63
C VAL A 58 6.68 0.59 -4.05
N ALA A 59 7.85 0.14 -4.52
CA ALA A 59 7.96 -0.59 -5.79
C ALA A 59 7.20 -1.92 -5.80
N ASP A 60 7.18 -2.64 -4.67
CA ASP A 60 6.40 -3.88 -4.56
C ASP A 60 4.89 -3.62 -4.63
N LEU A 61 4.41 -2.46 -4.14
CA LEU A 61 3.01 -2.04 -4.29
C LEU A 61 2.60 -1.87 -5.77
N GLU A 62 3.55 -1.58 -6.68
CA GLU A 62 3.22 -1.43 -8.09
C GLU A 62 2.80 -2.76 -8.70
N GLN A 63 3.44 -3.86 -8.28
CA GLN A 63 3.02 -5.20 -8.68
C GLN A 63 1.61 -5.51 -8.17
N LEU A 64 1.28 -5.02 -6.96
CA LEU A 64 -0.04 -5.13 -6.34
C LEU A 64 -1.12 -4.39 -7.15
N ASN A 65 -0.82 -3.18 -7.62
CA ASN A 65 -1.70 -2.45 -8.53
C ASN A 65 -1.95 -3.24 -9.82
N ARG A 66 -0.88 -3.74 -10.45
CA ARG A 66 -0.99 -4.49 -11.73
C ARG A 66 -1.83 -5.76 -11.60
N GLN A 67 -1.80 -6.44 -10.46
CA GLN A 67 -2.62 -7.64 -10.23
C GLN A 67 -4.11 -7.32 -10.07
N VAL A 68 -4.46 -6.14 -9.55
CA VAL A 68 -5.87 -5.71 -9.41
C VAL A 68 -6.43 -5.13 -10.71
N GLU A 69 -5.56 -4.60 -11.57
CA GLU A 69 -5.94 -4.13 -12.92
C GLU A 69 -6.11 -5.26 -13.95
N GLY A 70 -5.75 -6.50 -13.60
CA GLY A 70 -5.84 -7.69 -14.46
C GLY A 70 -7.24 -8.26 -14.63
#